data_AF-A0A940UAC4-F1
#
_entry.id   AF-A0A940UAC4-F1
#
_cell.length_a   1.000
_cell.length_b   1.000
_cell.length_c   1.000
_cell.angle_alpha   90.00
_cell.angle_beta   90.00
_cell.angle_gamma   90.00
#
_symmetry.space_group_name_H-M   'P 1'
#
loop_
_entity.id
_entity.type
_entity.pdbx_description
1 polymer ?
#
loop_
_entity_poly.entity_id
_entity_poly.type
_entity_poly.pdbx_seq_one_letter_code
_entity_poly.pdbx_strand_id
1 'polypeptide(L)'
;MAYWFENPTLKALAPLALSTSIKGLTTIFNTPKMFMGSNVFPEGPVVGPSTMDSINPRCPRKRAFIVTDEFSKRFAIKAVRFLESGGFTVQMWAGCQPEAPIEVVMECAQA
;
A
#
# COMPACT_ATOMS: atom_id res chain seq x y z
N MET A 1 -20.29 -17.31 36.38
CA MET A 1 -19.15 -17.84 35.60
C MET A 1 -18.59 -16.66 34.82
N ALA A 2 -17.43 -16.11 35.19
CA ALA A 2 -16.80 -15.07 34.37
C ALA A 2 -16.21 -15.74 33.14
N TYR A 3 -16.56 -15.28 31.95
CA TYR A 3 -15.99 -15.87 30.75
C TYR A 3 -14.51 -15.50 30.64
N TRP A 4 -13.67 -16.41 30.15
CA TRP A 4 -12.23 -16.17 30.06
C TRP A 4 -11.89 -14.93 29.20
N PHE A 5 -12.73 -14.61 28.21
CA PHE A 5 -12.58 -13.42 27.36
C PHE A 5 -13.00 -12.10 28.05
N GLU A 6 -13.57 -12.14 29.25
CA GLU A 6 -13.92 -10.95 30.05
C GLU A 6 -12.76 -10.52 30.97
N ASN A 7 -11.72 -11.36 31.11
CA ASN A 7 -10.55 -11.04 31.90
C ASN A 7 -9.76 -9.86 31.27
N PRO A 8 -9.55 -8.74 31.99
CA PRO A 8 -8.86 -7.55 31.46
C PRO A 8 -7.43 -7.83 30.97
N THR A 9 -6.71 -8.73 31.64
CA THR A 9 -5.33 -9.08 31.28
C THR A 9 -5.29 -9.87 29.97
N LEU A 10 -6.22 -10.80 29.78
CA LEU A 10 -6.33 -11.55 28.52
C LEU A 10 -6.81 -10.67 27.37
N LYS A 11 -7.70 -9.69 27.64
CA LYS A 11 -8.10 -8.67 26.67
C LYS A 11 -6.95 -7.77 26.22
N ALA A 12 -5.98 -7.48 27.09
CA ALA A 12 -4.82 -6.66 26.72
C ALA A 12 -3.75 -7.44 25.95
N LEU A 13 -3.55 -8.72 26.27
CA LEU A 13 -2.50 -9.55 25.66
C LEU A 13 -2.91 -10.17 24.32
N ALA A 14 -4.16 -10.59 24.17
CA ALA A 14 -4.58 -11.30 22.96
C ALA A 14 -4.50 -10.45 21.67
N PRO A 15 -4.75 -9.12 21.68
CA PRO A 15 -4.49 -8.27 20.50
C PRO A 15 -3.02 -8.22 20.11
N LEU A 16 -2.10 -8.20 21.08
CA LEU A 16 -0.65 -8.25 20.81
C LEU A 16 -0.23 -9.58 20.18
N ALA A 17 -0.89 -10.68 20.56
CA ALA A 17 -0.70 -12.00 19.98
C ALA A 17 -1.45 -12.21 18.64
N LEU A 18 -2.08 -11.16 18.09
CA LEU A 18 -2.86 -11.22 16.84
C LEU A 18 -4.00 -12.26 16.88
N SER A 19 -4.52 -12.58 18.06
CA SER A 19 -5.54 -13.61 18.25
C SER A 19 -6.91 -13.13 17.75
N THR A 20 -7.53 -13.90 16.85
CA THR A 20 -8.87 -13.61 16.28
C THR A 20 -10.02 -14.00 17.22
N SER A 21 -9.73 -14.62 18.36
CA SER A 21 -10.72 -15.22 19.27
C SER A 21 -11.47 -14.23 20.17
N ILE A 22 -11.02 -12.97 20.28
CA ILE A 22 -11.72 -11.95 21.07
C ILE A 22 -12.66 -11.14 20.17
N LYS A 23 -13.97 -11.31 20.38
CA LYS A 23 -15.00 -10.44 19.81
C LYS A 23 -14.81 -9.01 20.35
N GLY A 24 -14.30 -8.10 19.51
CA GLY A 24 -14.02 -6.72 19.92
C GLY A 24 -12.78 -6.15 19.24
N LEU A 25 -12.89 -6.02 17.91
CA LEU A 25 -11.99 -5.41 16.93
C LEU A 25 -10.90 -4.45 17.46
N THR A 26 -9.70 -4.99 17.66
CA THR A 26 -8.45 -4.29 17.35
C THR A 26 -7.60 -5.21 16.48
N THR A 27 -7.90 -5.25 15.19
CA THR A 27 -7.06 -5.96 14.21
C THR A 27 -5.84 -5.11 13.92
N ILE A 28 -4.68 -5.48 14.45
CA ILE A 28 -3.42 -4.85 14.10
C ILE A 28 -3.11 -5.22 12.64
N PHE A 29 -3.07 -4.22 11.76
CA PHE A 29 -2.56 -4.39 10.40
C PHE A 29 -1.11 -3.92 10.36
N ASN A 30 -0.20 -4.79 9.93
CA ASN A 30 1.20 -4.44 9.84
C ASN A 30 1.50 -3.86 8.46
N THR A 31 1.87 -2.57 8.41
CA THR A 31 2.35 -1.93 7.18
C THR A 31 3.88 -1.88 7.22
N PRO A 32 4.59 -2.59 6.33
CA PRO A 32 6.03 -2.79 6.47
C PRO A 32 6.84 -1.51 6.37
N LYS A 33 6.38 -0.51 5.60
CA LYS A 33 6.98 0.83 5.56
C LYS A 33 5.96 1.84 5.01
N MET A 34 5.86 2.99 5.67
CA MET A 34 5.07 4.13 5.21
C MET A 34 6.00 5.31 4.95
N PHE A 35 5.86 5.95 3.78
CA PHE A 35 6.56 7.19 3.46
C PHE A 35 5.56 8.34 3.49
N MET A 36 5.89 9.41 4.21
CA MET A 36 5.01 10.58 4.37
C MET A 36 5.83 11.87 4.21
N GLY A 37 5.21 12.88 3.61
CA GLY A 37 5.82 14.20 3.41
C GLY A 37 5.58 14.75 2.01
N SER A 38 5.79 16.05 1.83
CA SER A 38 5.62 16.74 0.54
C SER A 38 6.61 16.27 -0.53
N ASN A 39 7.77 15.75 -0.12
CA ASN A 39 8.87 15.34 -1.00
C ASN A 39 9.06 13.81 -1.07
N VAL A 40 7.99 13.03 -0.91
CA VAL A 40 8.04 11.55 -1.03
C VAL A 40 8.45 11.11 -2.44
N PHE A 41 8.08 11.90 -3.45
CA PHE A 41 8.53 11.75 -4.83
C PHE A 41 9.42 12.94 -5.18
N PRO A 42 10.74 12.86 -4.88
CA PRO A 42 11.65 13.95 -5.18
C PRO A 42 11.75 14.18 -6.69
N GLU A 43 11.61 15.44 -7.08
CA GLU A 43 11.81 15.90 -8.47
C GLU A 43 13.18 16.57 -8.54
N GLY A 44 14.19 15.83 -9.00
CA GLY A 44 15.55 16.34 -9.20
C GLY A 44 16.60 15.80 -8.20
N PRO A 45 17.80 16.41 -8.17
CA PRO A 45 18.91 15.95 -7.34
C PRO A 45 18.59 16.14 -5.85
N VAL A 46 18.73 15.05 -5.09
CA VAL A 46 18.48 15.01 -3.64
C VAL A 46 19.82 14.88 -2.92
N VAL A 47 19.99 15.63 -1.83
CA VAL A 47 21.22 15.60 -1.03
C VAL A 47 21.34 14.32 -0.18
N GLY A 48 20.22 13.65 0.07
CA GLY A 48 20.14 12.44 0.90
C GLY A 48 19.45 11.26 0.21
N PRO A 49 19.45 10.08 0.86
CA PRO A 49 18.79 8.88 0.34
C PRO A 49 17.30 9.16 0.12
N SER A 50 16.85 8.82 -1.07
CA SER A 50 15.48 8.99 -1.53
C SER A 50 14.61 7.80 -1.12
N THR A 51 13.29 7.93 -1.31
CA THR A 51 12.35 6.82 -1.15
C THR A 51 12.67 5.67 -2.12
N MET A 52 13.27 5.96 -3.28
CA MET A 52 13.68 4.95 -4.26
C MET A 52 14.75 4.02 -3.68
N ASP A 53 15.69 4.54 -2.90
CA ASP A 53 16.76 3.74 -2.28
C ASP A 53 16.21 2.71 -1.28
N SER A 54 15.04 2.98 -0.70
CA SER A 54 14.32 2.00 0.11
C SER A 54 13.52 0.98 -0.72
N ILE A 55 13.03 1.36 -1.91
CA ILE A 55 12.17 0.51 -2.74
C ILE A 55 13.01 -0.43 -3.62
N ASN A 56 14.04 0.10 -4.28
CA ASN A 56 14.85 -0.58 -5.30
C ASN A 56 15.42 -1.93 -4.82
N PRO A 57 16.01 -2.05 -3.61
CA PRO A 57 16.56 -3.33 -3.15
C PRO A 57 15.51 -4.42 -2.90
N ARG A 58 14.24 -4.03 -2.68
CA ARG A 58 13.13 -4.96 -2.41
C ARG A 58 12.44 -5.43 -3.70
N CYS A 59 12.73 -4.80 -4.84
CA CYS A 59 12.02 -5.02 -6.09
C CYS A 59 12.97 -5.50 -7.20
N PRO A 60 13.44 -6.76 -7.17
CA PRO A 60 14.46 -7.24 -8.11
C PRO A 60 13.99 -7.21 -9.57
N ARG A 61 12.69 -7.40 -9.82
CA ARG A 61 12.10 -7.39 -11.17
C ARG A 61 11.86 -5.98 -11.70
N LYS A 62 11.87 -4.96 -10.83
CA LYS A 62 11.58 -3.55 -11.17
C LYS A 62 10.37 -3.38 -12.10
N ARG A 63 9.24 -4.03 -11.77
CA ARG A 63 7.98 -3.86 -12.50
C ARG A 63 6.96 -3.23 -11.57
N ALA A 64 6.27 -2.21 -12.05
CA ALA A 64 5.19 -1.58 -11.32
C ALA A 64 3.93 -1.54 -12.18
N PHE A 65 2.80 -1.86 -11.56
CA PHE A 65 1.49 -1.73 -12.17
C PHE A 65 0.68 -0.73 -11.34
N ILE A 66 0.29 0.37 -11.96
CA ILE A 66 -0.44 1.46 -11.32
C ILE A 66 -1.90 1.38 -11.73
N VAL A 67 -2.76 1.20 -10.73
CA VAL A 67 -4.21 1.22 -10.88
C VAL A 67 -4.71 2.60 -10.46
N THR A 68 -5.45 3.26 -11.34
CA THR A 68 -6.03 4.58 -11.08
C THR A 68 -7.36 4.73 -11.81
N ASP A 69 -8.03 5.85 -11.60
CA ASP A 69 -9.21 6.29 -12.34
C ASP A 69 -8.82 7.28 -13.44
N GLU A 70 -9.73 7.54 -14.37
CA GLU A 70 -9.48 8.44 -15.49
C GLU A 70 -9.14 9.87 -15.02
N PHE A 71 -9.78 10.32 -13.93
CA PHE A 71 -9.55 11.64 -13.35
C PHE A 71 -8.18 11.77 -12.68
N SER A 72 -7.73 10.77 -11.91
CA SER A 72 -6.45 10.84 -11.20
C SER A 72 -5.25 10.39 -12.03
N LYS A 73 -5.48 9.87 -13.24
CA LYS A 73 -4.42 9.55 -14.22
C LYS A 73 -3.39 10.67 -14.35
N ARG A 74 -3.82 11.94 -14.39
CA ARG A 74 -2.93 13.10 -14.46
C ARG A 74 -1.98 13.24 -13.26
N PHE A 75 -2.42 12.85 -12.07
CA PHE A 75 -1.63 12.87 -10.85
C PHE A 75 -0.72 11.64 -10.75
N ALA A 76 -1.21 10.48 -11.22
CA ALA A 76 -0.46 9.24 -11.24
C ALA A 76 0.82 9.32 -12.11
N ILE A 77 0.85 10.20 -13.12
CA ILE A 77 2.04 10.45 -13.96
C ILE A 77 3.28 10.79 -13.10
N LYS A 78 3.12 11.50 -11.99
CA LYS A 78 4.25 11.81 -11.09
C LYS A 78 4.85 10.55 -10.48
N ALA A 79 4.01 9.60 -10.08
CA ALA A 79 4.45 8.30 -9.57
C ALA A 79 5.09 7.44 -10.68
N VAL A 80 4.52 7.46 -11.91
CA VAL A 80 5.10 6.78 -13.08
C VAL A 80 6.52 7.27 -13.33
N ARG A 81 6.72 8.58 -13.50
CA ARG A 81 8.04 9.18 -13.77
C ARG A 81 9.05 8.87 -12.68
N PHE A 82 8.61 8.93 -11.41
CA PHE A 82 9.46 8.61 -10.28
C PHE A 82 9.93 7.14 -10.33
N LEU A 83 9.01 6.20 -10.58
CA LEU A 83 9.34 4.77 -10.69
C LEU A 83 10.24 4.49 -11.90
N GLU A 84 9.96 5.09 -13.06
CA GLU A 84 10.80 4.98 -14.26
C GLU A 84 12.22 5.50 -14.00
N SER A 85 12.37 6.61 -13.26
CA SER A 85 13.69 7.13 -12.88
C SER A 85 14.50 6.16 -12.01
N GLY A 86 13.83 5.28 -11.25
CA GLY A 86 14.44 4.18 -10.51
C GLY A 86 14.74 2.92 -11.34
N GLY A 87 14.43 2.96 -12.64
CA GLY A 87 14.57 1.85 -13.57
C GLY A 87 13.42 0.85 -13.54
N PHE A 88 12.22 1.26 -13.10
CA PHE A 88 11.04 0.40 -13.17
C PHE A 88 10.40 0.47 -14.55
N THR A 89 9.96 -0.69 -15.06
CA THR A 89 8.99 -0.76 -16.15
C THR A 89 7.60 -0.58 -15.55
N VAL A 90 6.93 0.52 -15.91
CA VAL A 90 5.64 0.89 -15.36
C VAL A 90 4.54 0.68 -16.40
N GLN A 91 3.48 -0.01 -15.99
CA GLN A 91 2.21 -0.08 -16.73
C GLN A 91 1.14 0.62 -15.89
N MET A 92 0.25 1.35 -16.54
CA MET A 92 -0.82 2.09 -15.87
C MET A 92 -2.17 1.76 -16.49
N TRP A 93 -3.12 1.38 -15.65
CA TRP A 93 -4.49 1.10 -16.02
C TRP A 93 -5.41 2.10 -15.30
N ALA A 94 -6.24 2.82 -16.07
CA ALA A 94 -7.01 3.97 -15.60
C ALA A 94 -8.54 3.74 -15.62
N GLY A 95 -8.97 2.48 -15.58
CA GLY A 95 -10.39 2.10 -15.68
C GLY A 95 -11.12 1.96 -14.35
N CYS A 96 -10.49 2.37 -13.24
CA CYS A 96 -11.09 2.19 -11.91
C CYS A 96 -12.35 3.07 -11.78
N GLN A 97 -13.45 2.47 -11.34
CA GLN A 97 -14.71 3.15 -11.07
C GLN A 97 -14.92 3.31 -9.56
N PRO A 98 -15.65 4.36 -9.10
CA PRO A 98 -16.11 4.43 -7.72
C PRO A 98 -16.90 3.17 -7.36
N GLU A 99 -16.66 2.62 -6.17
CA GLU A 99 -17.27 1.35 -5.74
C GLU A 99 -17.04 0.22 -6.76
N ALA A 100 -15.76 0.05 -7.17
CA ALA A 100 -15.33 -0.80 -8.27
C ALA A 100 -16.09 -2.15 -8.33
N PRO A 101 -16.94 -2.35 -9.35
CA PRO A 101 -17.69 -3.59 -9.50
C PRO A 101 -16.75 -4.73 -9.88
N ILE A 102 -17.17 -5.97 -9.61
CA ILE A 102 -16.29 -7.13 -9.75
C ILE A 102 -15.79 -7.32 -11.19
N GLU A 103 -16.61 -6.95 -12.17
CA GLU A 103 -16.27 -7.02 -13.59
C GLU A 103 -15.05 -6.14 -13.92
N VAL A 104 -15.00 -4.94 -13.35
CA VAL A 104 -13.92 -3.96 -13.53
C VAL A 104 -12.63 -4.45 -12.85
N VAL A 105 -12.75 -5.11 -11.70
CA VAL A 105 -11.60 -5.73 -11.02
C VAL A 105 -11.05 -6.89 -11.84
N MET A 106 -11.91 -7.71 -12.44
CA MET A 106 -11.52 -8.82 -13.29
C MET A 106 -10.85 -8.34 -14.59
N GLU A 107 -11.35 -7.26 -15.18
CA GLU A 107 -10.71 -6.60 -16.33
C GLU A 107 -9.31 -6.09 -15.96
N CYS A 108 -9.18 -5.39 -14.82
CA CYS A 108 -7.90 -4.90 -14.33
C CYS A 108 -6.88 -6.03 -14.08
N ALA A 109 -7.34 -7.21 -13.64
CA ALA A 109 -6.48 -8.36 -13.39
C ALA A 109 -5.95 -9.01 -14.69
N GLN A 110 -6.60 -8.77 -15.83
CA GLN A 110 -6.19 -9.29 -17.14
C GLN A 110 -5.29 -8.33 -17.92
N ALA A 111 -5.22 -7.06 -17.51
CA ALA A 111 -4.40 -6.01 -18.12
C ALA A 111 -2.90 -6.16 -17.82
#